data_AF-A0A1A0J6U7-F1
#
_entry.id   AF-A0A1A0J6U7-F1
#
_cell.length_a   1.000
_cell.length_b   1.000
_cell.length_c   1.000
_cell.angle_alpha   90.00
_cell.angle_beta   90.00
_cell.angle_gamma   90.00
#
_symmetry.space_group_name_H-M   'P 1'
#
loop_
_entity.id
_entity.type
_entity.pdbx_description
1 polymer ?
#
loop_
_entity_poly.entity_id
_entity_poly.type
_entity_poly.pdbx_seq_one_letter_code
_entity_poly.pdbx_strand_id
1 'polypeptide(L)'
;MDRGDLDSASRDLRHAVDASESNPRRYPHVSALSALGWVDIVAGRTEEAIERYGRLLAVTEGCGESFHRTNALWGVGVAHWQLGQRSQAIEVLEEALRVNRRIRNAAVAAVSTEALAWVVGADGDAERAATLMGAADELGRRVGTLAGIAPDLGRRHEECVRRTRADLGARGFDAAFRRGRAMRMDEAVAYALREQLPDTGPHSGSSPALTRREREVAKLVAQGLTNKQIAAKLVISLRTAEGHVEHILTKLGFGSRAQIAAWITEDAE
;
A
#
# COMPACT_ATOMS: atom_id res chain seq x y z
N MET A 1 -11.40 7.80 26.19
CA MET A 1 -10.29 7.53 27.12
C MET A 1 -9.79 8.88 27.61
N ASP A 2 -9.81 9.13 28.92
CA ASP A 2 -9.27 10.38 29.50
C ASP A 2 -7.75 10.25 29.71
N ARG A 3 -7.03 11.38 29.81
CA ARG A 3 -5.56 11.43 29.92
C ARG A 3 -5.02 10.63 31.12
N GLY A 4 -5.79 10.58 32.22
CA GLY A 4 -5.44 9.78 33.40
C GLY A 4 -5.46 8.26 33.15
N ASP A 5 -6.29 7.78 32.22
CA ASP A 5 -6.37 6.36 31.84
C ASP A 5 -5.16 5.95 30.98
N LEU A 6 -4.75 6.83 30.05
CA LEU A 6 -3.55 6.63 29.23
C LEU A 6 -2.26 6.62 30.07
N ASP A 7 -2.18 7.44 31.11
CA ASP A 7 -1.02 7.48 32.00
C ASP A 7 -0.95 6.26 32.92
N SER A 8 -2.09 5.72 33.37
CA SER A 8 -2.14 4.46 34.10
C SER A 8 -1.74 3.28 33.22
N ALA A 9 -2.34 3.17 32.03
CA ALA A 9 -1.99 2.13 31.06
C ALA A 9 -0.50 2.17 30.68
N SER A 10 0.05 3.37 30.49
CA SER A 10 1.48 3.59 30.22
C SER A 10 2.38 3.12 31.36
N ARG A 11 1.94 3.22 32.62
CA ARG A 11 2.70 2.77 33.79
C ARG A 11 2.69 1.25 33.87
N ASP A 12 1.52 0.64 33.71
CA ASP A 12 1.36 -0.82 33.79
C ASP A 12 2.11 -1.53 32.66
N LEU A 13 2.05 -0.98 31.44
CA LEU A 13 2.80 -1.51 30.31
C LEU A 13 4.31 -1.35 30.46
N ARG A 14 4.79 -0.25 31.05
CA ARG A 14 6.22 -0.11 31.41
C ARG A 14 6.67 -1.19 32.37
N HIS A 15 5.89 -1.43 33.43
CA HIS A 15 6.19 -2.49 34.38
C HIS A 15 6.23 -3.88 33.72
N ALA A 16 5.34 -4.14 32.75
CA ALA A 16 5.36 -5.39 31.97
C ALA A 16 6.59 -5.51 31.05
N VAL A 17 7.05 -4.42 30.45
CA VAL A 17 8.29 -4.37 29.65
C VAL A 17 9.48 -4.68 30.56
N ASP A 18 9.61 -3.98 31.69
CA ASP A 18 10.70 -4.14 32.66
C ASP A 18 10.78 -5.57 33.20
N ALA A 19 9.62 -6.14 33.58
CA ALA A 19 9.53 -7.51 34.07
C ALA A 19 9.93 -8.57 33.02
N SER A 20 9.93 -8.22 31.74
CA SER A 20 10.24 -9.13 30.63
C SER A 20 11.55 -8.81 29.90
N GLU A 21 12.32 -7.81 30.36
CA GLU A 21 13.60 -7.41 29.74
C GLU A 21 14.65 -8.52 29.71
N SER A 22 14.60 -9.46 30.66
CA SER A 22 15.50 -10.62 30.69
C SER A 22 15.30 -11.57 29.50
N ASN A 23 14.20 -11.46 28.75
CA ASN A 23 13.96 -12.27 27.56
C ASN A 23 13.22 -11.47 26.45
N PRO A 24 13.93 -10.55 25.77
CA PRO A 24 13.31 -9.59 24.85
C PRO A 24 12.60 -10.23 23.65
N ARG A 25 13.01 -11.44 23.25
CA ARG A 25 12.44 -12.16 22.10
C ARG A 25 11.14 -12.89 22.43
N ARG A 26 10.72 -12.94 23.69
CA ARG A 26 9.47 -13.60 24.08
C ARG A 26 8.26 -12.73 23.72
N TYR A 27 7.21 -13.40 23.25
CA TYR A 27 5.95 -12.78 22.83
C TYR A 27 5.37 -11.76 23.83
N PRO A 28 5.36 -11.98 25.17
CA PRO A 28 4.87 -10.99 26.11
C PRO A 28 5.66 -9.67 26.12
N HIS A 29 6.99 -9.71 25.94
CA HIS A 29 7.82 -8.50 25.87
C HIS A 29 7.51 -7.70 24.61
N VAL A 30 7.51 -8.38 23.45
CA VAL A 30 7.20 -7.79 22.14
C VAL A 30 5.79 -7.17 22.14
N SER A 31 4.80 -7.87 22.71
CA SER A 31 3.42 -7.41 22.80
C SER A 31 3.27 -6.21 23.74
N ALA A 32 3.88 -6.24 24.93
CA ALA A 32 3.87 -5.12 25.87
C ALA A 32 4.56 -3.87 25.30
N LEU A 33 5.70 -4.04 24.62
CA LEU A 33 6.43 -2.95 23.98
C LEU A 33 5.62 -2.33 22.82
N SER A 34 4.93 -3.18 22.05
CA SER A 34 4.04 -2.76 20.96
C SER A 34 2.84 -1.96 21.46
N ALA A 35 2.20 -2.43 22.55
CA ALA A 35 1.09 -1.74 23.19
C ALA A 35 1.52 -0.42 23.82
N LEU A 36 2.69 -0.37 24.48
CA LEU A 36 3.22 0.86 25.08
C LEU A 36 3.47 1.93 24.02
N GLY A 37 4.14 1.57 22.91
CA GLY A 37 4.35 2.48 21.79
C GLY A 37 3.03 3.03 21.22
N TRP A 38 1.96 2.22 21.21
CA TRP A 38 0.65 2.67 20.75
C TRP A 38 0.07 3.74 21.68
N VAL A 39 0.20 3.54 22.99
CA VAL A 39 -0.23 4.53 23.99
C VAL A 39 0.56 5.84 23.85
N ASP A 40 1.85 5.78 23.53
CA ASP A 40 2.66 6.98 23.30
C ASP A 40 2.21 7.77 22.06
N ILE A 41 1.86 7.08 20.97
CA ILE A 41 1.29 7.72 19.78
C ILE A 41 -0.03 8.42 20.08
N VAL A 42 -0.90 7.77 20.86
CA VAL A 42 -2.19 8.34 21.25
C VAL A 42 -2.01 9.50 22.22
N ALA A 43 -1.03 9.44 23.11
CA ALA A 43 -0.72 10.51 24.05
C ALA A 43 0.09 11.68 23.44
N GLY A 44 0.49 11.57 22.17
CA GLY A 44 1.33 12.58 21.50
C GLY A 44 2.79 12.62 21.96
N ARG A 45 3.27 11.56 22.61
CA ARG A 45 4.67 11.38 23.03
C ARG A 45 5.50 10.82 21.89
N THR A 46 5.62 11.65 20.85
CA THR A 46 6.06 11.23 19.52
C THR A 46 7.52 10.78 19.48
N GLU A 47 8.39 11.45 20.23
CA GLU A 47 9.83 11.13 20.31
C GLU A 47 10.04 9.81 21.06
N GLU A 48 9.36 9.62 22.18
CA GLU A 48 9.40 8.39 22.94
C GLU A 48 8.83 7.21 22.16
N ALA A 49 7.77 7.44 21.36
CA ALA A 49 7.20 6.43 20.47
C ALA A 49 8.21 5.97 19.41
N ILE A 50 8.98 6.89 18.81
CA ILE A 50 10.00 6.56 17.81
C ILE A 50 11.10 5.70 18.43
N GLU A 51 11.65 6.10 19.58
CA GLU A 51 12.70 5.34 20.28
C GLU A 51 12.20 3.91 20.59
N ARG A 52 10.98 3.82 21.14
CA ARG A 52 10.39 2.56 21.59
C ARG A 52 10.07 1.63 20.43
N TYR A 53 9.49 2.16 19.35
CA TYR A 53 9.27 1.37 18.16
C TYR A 53 10.57 1.00 17.45
N GLY A 54 11.61 1.84 17.50
CA GLY A 54 12.96 1.48 17.06
C GLY A 54 13.50 0.24 17.80
N ARG A 55 13.35 0.20 19.14
CA ARG A 55 13.69 -0.99 19.95
C ARG A 55 12.85 -2.22 19.52
N LEU A 56 11.56 -2.04 19.29
CA LEU A 56 10.67 -3.13 18.86
C LEU A 56 11.04 -3.66 17.46
N LEU A 57 11.41 -2.78 16.52
CA LEU A 57 11.85 -3.17 15.18
C LEU A 57 13.13 -4.01 15.23
N ALA A 58 14.10 -3.64 16.07
CA ALA A 58 15.33 -4.41 16.26
C ALA A 58 15.07 -5.80 16.87
N VAL A 59 14.14 -5.90 17.82
CA VAL A 59 13.74 -7.19 18.42
C VAL A 59 13.02 -8.07 17.41
N THR A 60 12.06 -7.51 16.66
CA THR A 60 11.22 -8.25 15.70
C THR A 60 12.00 -8.73 14.47
N GLU A 61 13.01 -7.96 14.02
CA GLU A 61 13.94 -8.39 12.96
C GLU A 61 14.68 -9.68 13.34
N GLY A 62 15.09 -9.82 14.59
CA GLY A 62 15.81 -11.00 15.08
C GLY A 62 14.96 -12.26 15.30
N CYS A 63 13.62 -12.16 15.27
CA CYS A 63 12.72 -13.30 15.49
C CYS A 63 11.72 -13.57 14.36
N GLY A 64 11.74 -12.79 13.28
CA GLY A 64 10.84 -12.95 12.12
C GLY A 64 9.37 -12.62 12.42
N GLU A 65 9.10 -12.03 13.60
CA GLU A 65 7.75 -11.64 14.02
C GLU A 65 7.29 -10.45 13.15
N SER A 66 6.21 -10.66 12.41
CA SER A 66 5.79 -9.72 11.37
C SER A 66 4.60 -8.86 11.77
N PHE A 67 3.79 -9.28 12.74
CA PHE A 67 2.60 -8.51 13.16
C PHE A 67 2.98 -7.26 13.97
N HIS A 68 3.78 -7.42 15.03
CA HIS A 68 4.26 -6.32 15.85
C HIS A 68 5.27 -5.46 15.09
N ARG A 69 6.03 -6.03 14.14
CA ARG A 69 6.88 -5.26 13.23
C ARG A 69 6.04 -4.28 12.40
N THR A 70 4.97 -4.75 11.77
CA THR A 70 4.13 -3.86 10.96
C THR A 70 3.40 -2.81 11.82
N ASN A 71 2.96 -3.18 13.03
CA ASN A 71 2.40 -2.23 13.98
C ASN A 71 3.42 -1.15 14.41
N ALA A 72 4.68 -1.55 14.62
CA ALA A 72 5.77 -0.63 14.95
C ALA A 72 6.08 0.34 13.80
N LEU A 73 6.15 -0.17 12.57
CA LEU A 73 6.32 0.67 11.38
C LEU A 73 5.17 1.68 11.25
N TRP A 74 3.92 1.24 11.43
CA TRP A 74 2.79 2.16 11.44
C TRP A 74 2.95 3.28 12.48
N GLY A 75 3.32 2.93 13.72
CA GLY A 75 3.51 3.89 14.80
C GLY A 75 4.62 4.91 14.50
N VAL A 76 5.77 4.46 13.99
CA VAL A 76 6.86 5.35 13.55
C VAL A 76 6.41 6.26 12.40
N GLY A 77 5.64 5.74 11.45
CA GLY A 77 5.09 6.53 10.35
C GLY A 77 4.15 7.65 10.83
N VAL A 78 3.23 7.34 11.75
CA VAL A 78 2.36 8.33 12.38
C VAL A 78 3.18 9.35 13.17
N ALA A 79 4.23 8.91 13.88
CA ALA A 79 5.11 9.79 14.63
C ALA A 79 5.86 10.79 13.73
N HIS A 80 6.46 10.32 12.64
CA HIS A 80 7.11 11.20 11.66
C HIS A 80 6.14 12.23 11.09
N TRP A 81 4.90 11.84 10.79
CA TRP A 81 3.90 12.79 10.31
C TRP A 81 3.52 13.83 11.36
N GLN A 82 3.38 13.45 12.63
CA GLN A 82 3.14 14.38 13.75
C GLN A 82 4.27 15.40 13.92
N LEU A 83 5.52 15.00 13.66
CA LEU A 83 6.70 15.88 13.65
C LEU A 83 6.84 16.71 12.36
N GLY A 84 5.92 16.58 11.40
CA GLY A 84 5.99 17.25 10.10
C GLY A 84 7.01 16.65 9.13
N GLN A 85 7.60 15.49 9.46
CA GLN A 85 8.59 14.76 8.66
C GLN A 85 7.89 13.89 7.62
N ARG A 86 7.29 14.54 6.61
CA ARG A 86 6.36 13.91 5.66
C ARG A 86 7.00 12.79 4.84
N SER A 87 8.19 13.02 4.28
CA SER A 87 8.87 12.04 3.44
C SER A 87 9.17 10.76 4.21
N GLN A 88 9.68 10.89 5.44
CA GLN A 88 9.94 9.76 6.34
C GLN A 88 8.65 9.03 6.71
N ALA A 89 7.56 9.77 6.96
CA ALA A 89 6.26 9.16 7.25
C ALA A 89 5.77 8.29 6.09
N ILE A 90 5.84 8.79 4.85
CA ILE A 90 5.44 8.02 3.65
C ILE A 90 6.30 6.76 3.51
N GLU A 91 7.62 6.91 3.56
CA GLU A 91 8.55 5.79 3.38
C GLU A 91 8.27 4.65 4.38
N VAL A 92 8.10 5.00 5.65
CA VAL A 92 7.87 4.02 6.72
C VAL A 92 6.47 3.39 6.63
N LEU A 93 5.44 4.17 6.29
CA LEU A 93 4.07 3.64 6.12
C LEU A 93 3.96 2.72 4.89
N GLU A 94 4.66 3.06 3.80
CA GLU A 94 4.77 2.17 2.64
C GLU A 94 5.52 0.88 3.01
N GLU A 95 6.60 0.96 3.78
CA GLU A 95 7.30 -0.23 4.25
C GLU A 95 6.40 -1.12 5.14
N ALA A 96 5.58 -0.51 5.99
CA ALA A 96 4.56 -1.23 6.76
C ALA A 96 3.64 -2.04 5.82
N LEU A 97 3.14 -1.41 4.76
CA LEU A 97 2.28 -2.08 3.78
C LEU A 97 3.02 -3.18 2.99
N ARG A 98 4.30 -2.98 2.64
CA ARG A 98 5.12 -4.00 1.97
C ARG A 98 5.32 -5.23 2.86
N VAL A 99 5.63 -5.04 4.14
CA VAL A 99 5.73 -6.14 5.12
C VAL A 99 4.36 -6.82 5.30
N ASN A 100 3.28 -6.03 5.35
CA ASN A 100 1.92 -6.53 5.54
C ASN A 100 1.45 -7.48 4.42
N ARG A 101 2.01 -7.37 3.20
CA ARG A 101 1.70 -8.30 2.09
C ARG A 101 1.90 -9.76 2.45
N ARG A 102 2.87 -10.07 3.31
CA ARG A 102 3.19 -11.44 3.73
C ARG A 102 2.17 -11.97 4.74
N ILE A 103 1.74 -11.14 5.67
CA ILE A 103 0.84 -11.53 6.77
C ILE A 103 -0.64 -11.32 6.46
N ARG A 104 -0.96 -10.55 5.42
CA ARG A 104 -2.34 -10.27 4.95
C ARG A 104 -3.27 -9.79 6.06
N ASN A 105 -2.77 -8.96 6.96
CA ASN A 105 -3.55 -8.45 8.09
C ASN A 105 -4.36 -7.23 7.66
N ALA A 106 -5.69 -7.37 7.62
CA ALA A 106 -6.61 -6.32 7.19
C ALA A 106 -6.64 -5.11 8.14
N ALA A 107 -6.49 -5.35 9.45
CA ALA A 107 -6.42 -4.28 10.44
C ALA A 107 -5.21 -3.40 10.15
N VAL A 108 -4.04 -4.01 10.05
CA VAL A 108 -2.80 -3.27 9.83
C VAL A 108 -2.78 -2.58 8.46
N ALA A 109 -3.34 -3.22 7.42
CA ALA A 109 -3.54 -2.56 6.12
C ALA A 109 -4.40 -1.29 6.25
N ALA A 110 -5.55 -1.39 6.92
CA ALA A 110 -6.47 -0.27 7.08
C ALA A 110 -5.78 0.93 7.74
N VAL A 111 -5.09 0.71 8.86
CA VAL A 111 -4.50 1.79 9.65
C VAL A 111 -3.30 2.45 8.96
N SER A 112 -2.51 1.69 8.20
CA SER A 112 -1.41 2.21 7.38
C SER A 112 -1.90 2.97 6.15
N THR A 113 -2.95 2.46 5.48
CA THR A 113 -3.59 3.15 4.36
C THR A 113 -4.26 4.45 4.80
N GLU A 114 -4.93 4.46 5.95
CA GLU A 114 -5.53 5.64 6.56
C GLU A 114 -4.47 6.70 6.89
N ALA A 115 -3.38 6.30 7.56
CA ALA A 115 -2.29 7.21 7.89
C ALA A 115 -1.67 7.84 6.64
N LEU A 116 -1.45 7.06 5.57
CA LEU A 116 -1.00 7.60 4.28
C LEU A 116 -1.97 8.62 3.71
N ALA A 117 -3.28 8.40 3.84
CA ALA A 117 -4.29 9.36 3.40
C ALA A 117 -4.12 10.73 4.08
N TRP A 118 -3.84 10.74 5.38
CA TRP A 118 -3.60 11.98 6.12
C TRP A 118 -2.32 12.71 5.66
N VAL A 119 -1.23 11.96 5.41
CA VAL A 119 0.02 12.55 4.95
C VAL A 119 -0.14 13.17 3.56
N VAL A 120 -0.76 12.47 2.62
CA VAL A 120 -0.88 12.93 1.23
C VAL A 120 -1.97 13.99 1.06
N GLY A 121 -3.04 13.92 1.85
CA GLY A 121 -4.06 14.97 1.89
C GLY A 121 -3.51 16.29 2.42
N ALA A 122 -2.47 16.25 3.27
CA ALA A 122 -1.78 17.45 3.70
C ALA A 122 -1.00 18.15 2.56
N ASP A 123 -0.58 17.39 1.54
CA ASP A 123 0.18 17.85 0.36
C ASP A 123 -0.70 18.29 -0.82
N GLY A 124 -2.04 18.24 -0.67
CA GLY A 124 -2.98 18.68 -1.71
C GLY A 124 -3.34 17.60 -2.75
N ASP A 125 -2.88 16.36 -2.58
CA ASP A 125 -3.31 15.22 -3.40
C ASP A 125 -4.67 14.70 -2.90
N ALA A 126 -5.70 15.53 -3.06
CA ALA A 126 -7.02 15.33 -2.48
C ALA A 126 -7.70 14.07 -3.05
N GLU A 127 -7.59 13.80 -4.37
CA GLU A 127 -8.20 12.60 -4.97
C GLU A 127 -7.58 11.32 -4.40
N ARG A 128 -6.25 11.29 -4.23
CA ARG A 128 -5.57 10.14 -3.62
C ARG A 128 -5.93 9.98 -2.15
N ALA A 129 -5.98 11.07 -1.39
CA ALA A 129 -6.39 11.03 0.01
C ALA A 129 -7.82 10.43 0.16
N ALA A 130 -8.78 10.88 -0.65
CA ALA A 130 -10.14 10.33 -0.64
C ALA A 130 -10.17 8.84 -1.02
N THR A 131 -9.40 8.44 -2.03
CA THR A 131 -9.31 7.02 -2.45
C THR A 131 -8.69 6.15 -1.36
N LEU A 132 -7.63 6.61 -0.69
CA LEU A 132 -7.02 5.89 0.42
C LEU A 132 -7.96 5.80 1.63
N MET A 133 -8.68 6.87 1.98
CA MET A 133 -9.70 6.83 3.04
C MET A 133 -10.79 5.81 2.74
N GLY A 134 -11.26 5.73 1.49
CA GLY A 134 -12.24 4.71 1.10
C GLY A 134 -11.69 3.28 1.20
N ALA A 135 -10.44 3.07 0.79
CA ALA A 135 -9.80 1.76 0.92
C ALA A 135 -9.60 1.36 2.39
N ALA A 136 -9.18 2.29 3.24
CA ALA A 136 -9.02 2.06 4.67
C ALA A 136 -10.35 1.72 5.35
N ASP A 137 -11.44 2.40 4.99
CA ASP A 137 -12.80 2.10 5.49
C ASP A 137 -13.22 0.65 5.17
N GLU A 138 -13.06 0.20 3.93
CA GLU A 138 -13.44 -1.18 3.57
C GLU A 138 -12.55 -2.22 4.25
N LEU A 139 -11.24 -1.96 4.35
CA LEU A 139 -10.30 -2.84 5.06
C LEU A 139 -10.62 -2.95 6.55
N GLY A 140 -10.99 -1.84 7.18
CA GLY A 140 -11.30 -1.74 8.61
C GLY A 140 -12.72 -2.21 8.98
N ARG A 141 -13.62 -2.39 8.00
CA ARG A 141 -15.06 -2.65 8.23
C ARG A 141 -15.36 -3.83 9.16
N ARG A 142 -14.51 -4.85 9.18
CA ARG A 142 -14.67 -6.05 10.04
C ARG A 142 -13.90 -5.98 11.36
N VAL A 143 -12.92 -5.09 11.45
CA VAL A 143 -12.01 -4.97 12.61
C VAL A 143 -12.53 -3.94 13.61
N GLY A 144 -13.46 -3.08 13.17
CA GLY A 144 -13.87 -1.90 13.92
C GLY A 144 -12.94 -0.73 13.60
N THR A 145 -13.47 0.48 13.62
CA THR A 145 -12.71 1.69 13.30
C THR A 145 -11.74 2.02 14.42
N LEU A 146 -10.45 2.19 14.09
CA LEU A 146 -9.46 2.79 15.00
C LEU A 146 -9.94 4.10 15.63
N ALA A 147 -10.79 4.84 14.92
CA ALA A 147 -11.43 6.07 15.38
C ALA A 147 -12.20 5.89 16.70
N GLY A 148 -12.71 4.69 17.00
CA GLY A 148 -13.37 4.39 18.27
C GLY A 148 -12.41 4.17 19.45
N ILE A 149 -11.14 3.83 19.18
CA ILE A 149 -10.15 3.48 20.21
C ILE A 149 -9.24 4.68 20.54
N ALA A 150 -8.99 5.55 19.56
CA ALA A 150 -8.14 6.73 19.70
C ALA A 150 -8.82 8.01 19.15
N PRO A 151 -9.43 8.84 20.01
CA PRO A 151 -10.16 10.05 19.60
C PRO A 151 -9.32 11.02 18.75
N ASP A 152 -8.03 11.13 19.01
CA ASP A 152 -7.13 12.00 18.25
C ASP A 152 -6.90 11.49 16.81
N LEU A 153 -6.95 10.17 16.58
CA LEU A 153 -6.95 9.62 15.22
C LEU A 153 -8.28 9.88 14.52
N GLY A 154 -9.40 9.84 15.26
CA GLY A 154 -10.71 10.25 14.75
C GLY A 154 -10.74 11.70 14.26
N ARG A 155 -10.19 12.64 15.06
CA ARG A 155 -10.08 14.05 14.66
C ARG A 155 -9.26 14.24 13.37
N ARG A 156 -8.21 13.44 13.18
CA ARG A 156 -7.36 13.48 11.99
C ARG A 156 -8.07 12.99 10.74
N HIS A 157 -8.84 11.92 10.88
CA HIS A 157 -9.72 11.46 9.81
C HIS A 157 -10.72 12.56 9.42
N GLU A 158 -11.44 13.14 10.39
CA GLU A 158 -12.40 14.22 10.13
C GLU A 158 -11.76 15.44 9.45
N GLU A 159 -10.57 15.83 9.90
CA GLU A 159 -9.80 16.93 9.30
C GLU A 159 -9.39 16.63 7.86
N CYS A 160 -8.92 15.40 7.60
CA CYS A 160 -8.58 14.96 6.25
C CYS A 160 -9.82 14.98 5.34
N VAL A 161 -10.94 14.39 5.78
CA VAL A 161 -12.23 14.42 5.06
C VAL A 161 -12.65 15.85 4.75
N ARG A 162 -12.59 16.75 5.74
CA ARG A 162 -12.99 18.15 5.59
C ARG A 162 -12.14 18.87 4.54
N ARG A 163 -10.82 18.72 4.59
CA ARG A 163 -9.90 19.33 3.61
C ARG A 163 -10.12 18.75 2.21
N THR A 164 -10.14 17.43 2.09
CA THR A 164 -10.32 16.75 0.81
C THR A 164 -11.67 17.07 0.16
N ARG A 165 -12.75 17.20 0.95
CA ARG A 165 -14.06 17.66 0.45
C ARG A 165 -14.06 19.11 0.02
N ALA A 166 -13.30 19.98 0.70
CA ALA A 166 -13.17 21.38 0.28
C ALA A 166 -12.46 21.49 -1.07
N ASP A 167 -11.43 20.67 -1.30
CA ASP A 167 -10.62 20.71 -2.52
C ASP A 167 -11.32 20.05 -3.74
N LEU A 168 -11.97 18.90 -3.55
CA LEU A 168 -12.63 18.15 -4.64
C LEU A 168 -14.12 18.49 -4.84
N GLY A 169 -14.73 19.14 -3.85
CA GLY A 169 -16.18 19.17 -3.70
C GLY A 169 -16.78 17.80 -3.32
N ALA A 170 -18.06 17.81 -2.92
CA ALA A 170 -18.74 16.60 -2.42
C ALA A 170 -18.75 15.45 -3.44
N ARG A 171 -19.08 15.73 -4.71
CA ARG A 171 -19.16 14.70 -5.75
C ARG A 171 -17.80 14.07 -6.06
N GLY A 172 -16.73 14.88 -6.11
CA GLY A 172 -15.38 14.40 -6.37
C GLY A 172 -14.88 13.53 -5.23
N PHE A 173 -15.08 13.98 -3.99
CA PHE A 173 -14.81 13.19 -2.80
C PHE A 173 -15.56 11.84 -2.83
N ASP A 174 -16.88 11.85 -3.03
CA ASP A 174 -17.69 10.65 -3.01
C ASP A 174 -17.33 9.66 -4.12
N ALA A 175 -16.88 10.15 -5.29
CA ALA A 175 -16.40 9.30 -6.37
C ALA A 175 -15.05 8.62 -6.03
N ALA A 176 -14.09 9.39 -5.53
CA ALA A 176 -12.78 8.89 -5.12
C ALA A 176 -12.89 7.91 -3.93
N PHE A 177 -13.66 8.28 -2.92
CA PHE A 177 -13.92 7.44 -1.75
C PHE A 177 -14.59 6.11 -2.14
N ARG A 178 -15.60 6.13 -3.02
CA ARG A 178 -16.20 4.89 -3.55
C ARG A 178 -15.22 4.04 -4.35
N ARG A 179 -14.32 4.66 -5.11
CA ARG A 179 -13.25 3.94 -5.83
C ARG A 179 -12.35 3.18 -4.85
N GLY A 180 -11.97 3.83 -3.75
CA GLY A 180 -11.22 3.20 -2.66
C GLY A 180 -11.97 2.03 -2.03
N ARG A 181 -13.24 2.23 -1.67
CA ARG A 181 -14.08 1.18 -1.07
C ARG A 181 -14.30 -0.05 -1.96
N ALA A 182 -14.13 0.10 -3.27
CA ALA A 182 -14.25 -1.02 -4.20
C ALA A 182 -12.99 -1.90 -4.26
N MET A 183 -11.86 -1.45 -3.70
CA MET A 183 -10.59 -2.16 -3.75
C MET A 183 -10.55 -3.34 -2.77
N ARG A 184 -10.07 -4.49 -3.24
CA ARG A 184 -9.63 -5.59 -2.38
C ARG A 184 -8.29 -5.23 -1.75
N MET A 185 -7.90 -5.94 -0.70
CA MET A 185 -6.68 -5.62 0.05
C MET A 185 -5.42 -5.53 -0.81
N ASP A 186 -5.22 -6.42 -1.77
CA ASP A 186 -4.03 -6.39 -2.63
C ASP A 186 -4.02 -5.16 -3.55
N GLU A 187 -5.20 -4.74 -4.03
CA GLU A 187 -5.40 -3.52 -4.83
C GLU A 187 -5.20 -2.26 -3.99
N ALA A 188 -5.78 -2.21 -2.80
CA ALA A 188 -5.61 -1.10 -1.86
C ALA A 188 -4.14 -0.91 -1.47
N VAL A 189 -3.43 -2.00 -1.18
CA VAL A 189 -2.00 -1.98 -0.84
C VAL A 189 -1.18 -1.51 -2.04
N ALA A 190 -1.41 -2.05 -3.24
CA ALA A 190 -0.67 -1.62 -4.43
C ALA A 190 -0.95 -0.14 -4.78
N TYR A 191 -2.20 0.31 -4.69
CA TYR A 191 -2.57 1.71 -4.88
C TYR A 191 -1.86 2.62 -3.86
N ALA A 192 -1.84 2.22 -2.58
CA ALA A 192 -1.15 2.95 -1.52
C ALA A 192 0.36 3.07 -1.79
N LEU A 193 1.00 1.98 -2.25
CA LEU A 193 2.41 1.92 -2.63
C LEU A 193 2.75 2.61 -3.97
N ARG A 194 1.74 3.21 -4.63
CA ARG A 194 1.86 3.77 -5.99
C ARG A 194 2.41 2.77 -6.99
N GLU A 195 2.14 1.49 -6.77
CA GLU A 195 2.46 0.47 -7.74
C GLU A 195 1.43 0.52 -8.87
N GLN A 196 1.89 0.41 -10.10
CA GLN A 196 1.01 0.14 -11.22
C GLN A 196 0.42 -1.24 -11.01
N LEU A 197 -0.81 -1.30 -10.50
CA LEU A 197 -1.60 -2.52 -10.50
C LEU A 197 -1.67 -3.02 -11.95
N PRO A 198 -1.39 -4.32 -12.21
CA PRO A 198 -1.76 -4.92 -13.47
C PRO A 198 -3.25 -4.66 -13.68
N ASP A 199 -3.58 -3.99 -14.77
CA ASP A 199 -4.94 -3.57 -15.11
C ASP A 199 -5.87 -4.79 -15.06
N THR A 200 -6.63 -4.90 -13.97
CA THR A 200 -7.54 -6.02 -13.67
C THR A 200 -9.00 -5.57 -13.71
N GLY A 201 -9.27 -4.44 -14.39
CA GLY A 201 -10.62 -3.99 -14.71
C GLY A 201 -11.17 -4.61 -16.00
N PRO A 202 -12.45 -4.99 -16.06
CA PRO A 202 -13.10 -5.42 -17.29
C PRO A 202 -13.26 -4.21 -18.25
N HIS A 203 -12.97 -4.48 -19.52
CA HIS A 203 -12.75 -3.52 -20.61
C HIS A 203 -13.82 -2.43 -20.79
N SER A 204 -13.34 -1.22 -21.06
CA SER A 204 -14.03 -0.27 -21.95
C SER A 204 -13.01 0.63 -22.66
N GLY A 205 -12.77 0.35 -23.95
CA GLY A 205 -12.72 1.43 -24.94
C GLY A 205 -11.39 1.95 -25.48
N SER A 206 -10.22 1.40 -25.14
CA SER A 206 -9.01 1.69 -25.91
C SER A 206 -8.01 0.53 -25.85
N SER A 207 -7.82 -0.16 -26.98
CA SER A 207 -6.85 -1.24 -27.09
C SER A 207 -5.47 -0.80 -26.59
N PRO A 208 -4.78 -1.60 -25.75
CA PRO A 208 -3.48 -1.22 -25.22
C PRO A 208 -2.47 -1.10 -26.36
N ALA A 209 -2.11 0.14 -26.71
CA ALA A 209 -1.20 0.41 -27.81
C ALA A 209 0.14 -0.30 -27.60
N LEU A 210 0.47 -1.19 -28.54
CA LEU A 210 1.79 -1.84 -28.59
C LEU A 210 2.89 -0.77 -28.71
N THR A 211 3.99 -0.96 -27.99
CA THR A 211 5.19 -0.12 -28.13
C THR A 211 5.73 -0.24 -29.56
N ARG A 212 6.58 0.70 -29.98
CA ARG A 212 7.17 0.68 -31.35
C ARG A 212 7.83 -0.66 -31.67
N ARG A 213 8.53 -1.25 -30.69
CA ARG A 213 9.25 -2.52 -30.85
C ARG A 213 8.31 -3.71 -30.87
N GLU A 214 7.27 -3.71 -30.04
CA GLU A 214 6.23 -4.74 -30.05
C GLU A 214 5.45 -4.74 -31.37
N ARG A 215 5.13 -3.57 -31.94
CA ARG A 215 4.50 -3.46 -33.27
C ARG A 215 5.36 -4.04 -34.38
N GLU A 216 6.66 -3.80 -34.34
CA GLU A 216 7.58 -4.35 -35.32
C GLU A 216 7.62 -5.89 -35.26
N VAL A 217 7.68 -6.46 -34.05
CA VAL A 217 7.61 -7.91 -33.84
C VAL A 217 6.25 -8.46 -34.27
N ALA A 218 5.13 -7.82 -33.90
CA ALA A 218 3.79 -8.24 -34.29
C ALA A 218 3.58 -8.26 -35.82
N LYS A 219 4.11 -7.27 -36.54
CA LYS A 219 4.10 -7.25 -38.02
C LYS A 219 4.88 -8.41 -38.62
N LEU A 220 6.02 -8.78 -38.03
CA LEU A 220 6.79 -9.94 -38.49
C LEU A 220 6.09 -11.26 -38.17
N VAL A 221 5.37 -11.34 -37.04
CA VAL A 221 4.50 -12.49 -36.73
C VAL A 221 3.35 -12.60 -37.74
N ALA A 222 2.72 -11.49 -38.11
CA ALA A 222 1.67 -11.44 -39.13
C ALA A 222 2.17 -11.86 -40.53
N GLN A 223 3.44 -11.63 -40.84
CA GLN A 223 4.13 -12.13 -42.04
C GLN A 223 4.46 -13.63 -41.96
N GLY A 224 4.09 -14.32 -40.88
CA GLY A 224 4.33 -15.76 -40.70
C GLY A 224 5.74 -16.14 -40.22
N LEU A 225 6.58 -15.17 -39.85
CA LEU A 225 7.95 -15.48 -39.42
C LEU A 225 7.96 -16.21 -38.07
N THR A 226 8.92 -17.13 -37.92
CA THR A 226 9.22 -17.80 -36.65
C THR A 226 10.07 -16.91 -35.74
N ASN A 227 10.09 -17.17 -34.43
CA ASN A 227 10.92 -16.43 -33.47
C ASN A 227 12.40 -16.41 -33.88
N LYS A 228 12.91 -17.48 -34.49
CA LYS A 228 14.27 -17.55 -35.04
C LYS A 228 14.50 -16.59 -36.21
N GLN A 229 13.53 -16.49 -37.12
CA GLN A 229 13.60 -15.55 -38.25
C GLN A 229 13.42 -14.10 -37.80
N ILE A 230 12.55 -13.85 -36.82
CA ILE A 230 12.37 -12.54 -36.18
C ILE A 230 13.67 -12.10 -35.51
N ALA A 231 14.30 -12.99 -34.74
CA ALA A 231 15.58 -12.74 -34.08
C ALA A 231 16.68 -12.34 -35.08
N ALA A 232 16.78 -13.07 -36.20
CA ALA A 232 17.73 -12.76 -37.26
C ALA A 232 17.43 -11.41 -37.95
N LYS A 233 16.17 -11.14 -38.28
CA LYS A 233 15.75 -9.91 -39.00
C LYS A 233 15.89 -8.66 -38.14
N LEU A 234 15.72 -8.80 -36.83
CA LEU A 234 15.79 -7.70 -35.87
C LEU A 234 17.15 -7.58 -35.17
N VAL A 235 18.10 -8.47 -35.49
CA VAL A 235 19.44 -8.57 -34.89
C VAL A 235 19.37 -8.63 -33.36
N ILE A 236 18.56 -9.57 -32.84
CA ILE A 236 18.38 -9.83 -31.41
C ILE A 236 18.53 -11.33 -31.11
N SER A 237 18.64 -11.69 -29.84
CA SER A 237 18.68 -13.09 -29.44
C SER A 237 17.32 -13.78 -29.65
N LEU A 238 17.32 -15.11 -29.86
CA LEU A 238 16.10 -15.91 -29.95
C LEU A 238 15.20 -15.74 -28.71
N ARG A 239 15.80 -15.76 -27.52
CA ARG A 239 15.12 -15.57 -26.23
C ARG A 239 14.45 -14.19 -26.14
N THR A 240 15.08 -13.16 -26.71
CA THR A 240 14.51 -11.80 -26.76
C THR A 240 13.31 -11.75 -27.71
N ALA A 241 13.36 -12.44 -28.85
CA ALA A 241 12.22 -12.54 -29.76
C ALA A 241 11.05 -13.32 -29.14
N GLU A 242 11.33 -14.41 -28.42
CA GLU A 242 10.32 -15.17 -27.65
C GLU A 242 9.65 -14.30 -26.58
N GLY A 243 10.44 -13.58 -25.77
CA GLY A 243 9.91 -12.69 -24.74
C GLY A 243 9.06 -11.55 -25.32
N HIS A 244 9.45 -10.98 -26.47
CA HIS A 244 8.62 -9.99 -27.15
C HIS A 244 7.27 -10.56 -27.61
N VAL A 245 7.24 -11.78 -28.17
CA VAL A 245 5.98 -12.41 -28.60
C VAL A 245 5.09 -12.75 -27.39
N GLU A 246 5.67 -13.26 -26.31
CA GLU A 246 4.94 -13.56 -25.06
C GLU A 246 4.37 -12.29 -24.41
N HIS A 247 5.14 -11.20 -24.39
CA HIS A 247 4.65 -9.90 -23.92
C HIS A 247 3.51 -9.36 -24.78
N ILE A 248 3.58 -9.50 -26.11
CA ILE A 248 2.49 -9.09 -27.01
C ILE A 248 1.23 -9.91 -26.75
N LEU A 249 1.35 -11.24 -26.62
CA LEU A 249 0.22 -12.12 -26.30
C LEU A 249 -0.43 -11.72 -24.97
N THR A 250 0.38 -11.53 -23.94
CA THR A 250 -0.09 -11.12 -22.60
C THR A 250 -0.76 -9.74 -22.66
N LYS A 251 -0.14 -8.79 -23.36
CA LYS A 251 -0.61 -7.41 -23.45
C LYS A 251 -1.90 -7.25 -24.26
N LEU A 252 -2.11 -8.09 -25.28
CA LEU A 252 -3.34 -8.11 -26.09
C LEU A 252 -4.38 -9.11 -25.59
N GLY A 253 -4.08 -9.89 -24.54
CA GLY A 253 -4.97 -10.94 -24.04
C GLY A 253 -5.16 -12.11 -25.00
N PHE A 254 -4.18 -12.39 -25.85
CA PHE A 254 -4.24 -13.46 -26.85
C PHE A 254 -3.64 -14.76 -26.33
N GLY A 255 -4.30 -15.88 -26.63
CA GLY A 255 -3.82 -17.22 -26.31
C GLY A 255 -2.91 -17.83 -27.37
N SER A 256 -2.79 -17.20 -28.55
CA SER A 256 -1.99 -17.76 -29.64
C SER A 256 -1.39 -16.71 -30.57
N ARG A 257 -0.22 -17.03 -31.13
CA ARG A 257 0.46 -16.22 -32.16
C ARG A 257 -0.40 -15.95 -33.40
N ALA A 258 -1.37 -16.82 -33.68
CA ALA A 258 -2.30 -16.65 -34.81
C ALA A 258 -3.25 -15.46 -34.57
N GLN A 259 -3.64 -15.21 -33.32
CA GLN A 259 -4.46 -14.05 -32.96
C GLN A 259 -3.70 -12.73 -33.13
N ILE A 260 -2.37 -12.70 -32.90
CA ILE A 260 -1.55 -11.52 -33.21
C ILE A 260 -1.61 -11.20 -34.71
N ALA A 261 -1.55 -12.21 -35.57
CA ALA A 261 -1.60 -12.03 -37.02
C ALA A 261 -2.95 -11.47 -37.48
N ALA A 262 -4.05 -12.02 -36.96
CA ALA A 262 -5.42 -11.54 -37.27
C ALA A 262 -5.66 -10.10 -36.78
N TRP A 263 -5.14 -9.77 -35.60
CA TRP A 263 -5.29 -8.42 -35.04
C TRP A 263 -4.57 -7.34 -35.84
N ILE A 264 -3.35 -7.61 -36.35
CA ILE A 264 -2.62 -6.65 -37.20
C ILE A 264 -3.33 -6.39 -38.53
N THR A 265 -4.08 -7.36 -39.06
CA THR A 265 -4.87 -7.17 -40.29
C THR A 265 -6.12 -6.34 -40.04
N GLU A 266 -6.76 -6.46 -38.88
CA GLU A 266 -7.93 -5.65 -38.49
C GLU A 266 -7.55 -4.20 -38.12
N ASP A 267 -6.35 -3.96 -37.60
CA ASP A 267 -5.84 -2.62 -37.21
C ASP A 267 -5.24 -1.83 -38.40
N ALA A 268 -5.16 -2.43 -39.59
CA ALA A 268 -4.58 -1.83 -40.80
C ALA A 268 -5.63 -1.38 -41.86
N GLU A 269 -6.91 -1.64 -41.61
CA GLU A 269 -8.06 -1.10 -42.35
C GLU A 269 -8.59 0.19 -41.72
#